data_AF-A0A099T417-F1
#
_entry.id   AF-A0A099T417-F1
#
_cell.length_a   1.000
_cell.length_b   1.000
_cell.length_c   1.000
_cell.angle_alpha   90.00
_cell.angle_beta   90.00
_cell.angle_gamma   90.00
#
_symmetry.space_group_name_H-M   'P 1'
#
loop_
_entity.id
_entity.type
_entity.pdbx_description
1 polymer ?
#
loop_
_entity_poly.entity_id
_entity_poly.type
_entity_poly.pdbx_seq_one_letter_code
_entity_poly.pdbx_strand_id
1 'polypeptide(L)'
;MSVAIVEGPAILIGYAYRLDLEAEASLFPETADIIAQVRIKPSATDILATLTTADGTLIRQSDCLLSLTIPAQYTANLEPGSVVLDMVRVDVSPALPLGFLLEIPVMLPITRGLS
;
A
#
# COMPACT_ATOMS: atom_id res chain seq x y z
N MET A 1 -14.78 16.96 1.83
CA MET A 1 -14.60 15.49 1.84
C MET A 1 -13.59 15.17 2.93
N SER A 2 -13.95 14.34 3.91
CA SER A 2 -13.03 13.81 4.91
C SER A 2 -12.31 12.60 4.31
N VAL A 3 -10.98 12.58 4.40
CA VAL A 3 -10.20 11.37 4.07
C VAL A 3 -10.34 10.40 5.25
N ALA A 4 -10.73 9.15 4.97
CA ALA A 4 -10.72 8.12 5.99
C ALA A 4 -9.26 7.68 6.24
N ILE A 5 -8.82 7.72 7.49
CA ILE A 5 -7.54 7.15 7.90
C ILE A 5 -7.83 5.78 8.49
N VAL A 6 -7.20 4.75 7.94
CA VAL A 6 -7.31 3.37 8.38
C VAL A 6 -5.94 2.90 8.84
N GLU A 7 -5.88 2.20 9.97
CA GLU A 7 -4.63 1.63 10.48
C GLU A 7 -4.41 0.21 9.93
N GLY A 8 -3.23 -0.03 9.36
CA GLY A 8 -2.81 -1.34 8.86
C GLY A 8 -2.01 -2.14 9.88
N PRO A 9 -1.86 -3.47 9.69
CA PRO A 9 -0.96 -4.28 10.50
C PRO A 9 0.50 -3.86 10.31
N ALA A 10 1.34 -4.08 11.31
CA ALA A 10 2.71 -3.59 11.29
C ALA A 10 3.57 -4.21 10.15
N ILE A 11 4.34 -3.36 9.48
CA ILE A 11 5.45 -3.78 8.62
C ILE A 11 6.61 -4.21 9.51
N LEU A 12 7.09 -5.45 9.32
CA LEU A 12 8.34 -5.92 9.89
C LEU A 12 9.49 -5.65 8.91
N ILE A 13 10.42 -4.80 9.31
CA ILE A 13 11.57 -4.40 8.46
C ILE A 13 12.32 -5.64 7.96
N GLY A 14 12.52 -5.72 6.64
CA GLY A 14 13.22 -6.81 5.97
C GLY A 14 12.35 -7.99 5.54
N TYR A 15 11.05 -7.97 5.84
CA TYR A 15 10.09 -8.99 5.41
C TYR A 15 9.12 -8.42 4.38
N ALA A 16 8.68 -9.25 3.42
CA ALA A 16 7.62 -8.85 2.51
C ALA A 16 6.33 -8.61 3.30
N TYR A 17 5.76 -7.42 3.16
CA TYR A 17 4.49 -7.08 3.77
C TYR A 17 3.36 -7.42 2.80
N ARG A 18 2.29 -8.05 3.30
CA ARG A 18 1.12 -8.42 2.50
C ARG A 18 -0.14 -8.01 3.24
N LEU A 19 -1.09 -7.43 2.52
CA LEU A 19 -2.37 -6.99 3.04
C LEU A 19 -3.45 -7.17 1.98
N ASP A 20 -4.57 -7.75 2.36
CA ASP A 20 -5.77 -7.73 1.53
C ASP A 20 -6.66 -6.56 1.94
N LEU A 21 -7.08 -5.78 0.95
CA LEU A 21 -7.95 -4.61 1.08
C LEU A 21 -9.33 -4.98 0.55
N GLU A 22 -10.32 -5.03 1.46
CA GLU A 22 -11.72 -5.25 1.10
C GLU A 22 -12.48 -3.92 1.13
N ALA A 23 -13.20 -3.63 0.05
CA ALA A 23 -14.01 -2.43 -0.10
C ALA A 23 -15.51 -2.78 -0.04
N GLU A 24 -16.30 -1.89 0.56
CA GLU A 24 -17.76 -2.06 0.62
C GLU A 24 -18.44 -1.89 -0.76
N ALA A 25 -17.73 -1.29 -1.72
CA ALA A 25 -18.19 -1.05 -3.08
C ALA A 25 -17.20 -1.64 -4.10
N SER A 26 -17.68 -1.83 -5.33
CA SER A 26 -16.89 -2.33 -6.46
C SER A 26 -15.88 -1.29 -6.95
N LEU A 27 -14.78 -1.13 -6.21
CA LEU A 27 -13.71 -0.16 -6.51
C LEU A 27 -12.66 -0.69 -7.49
N PHE A 28 -12.58 -2.01 -7.66
CA PHE A 28 -11.51 -2.68 -8.40
C PHE A 28 -12.05 -3.47 -9.62
N PRO A 29 -12.60 -2.81 -10.67
CA PRO A 29 -13.02 -3.54 -11.87
C PRO A 29 -11.85 -4.30 -12.52
N GLU A 30 -12.15 -5.30 -13.34
CA GLU A 30 -11.13 -6.18 -13.97
C GLU A 30 -10.05 -5.43 -14.74
N THR A 31 -10.39 -4.29 -15.35
CA THR A 31 -9.47 -3.44 -16.12
C THR A 31 -8.84 -2.31 -15.31
N ALA A 32 -8.96 -2.32 -13.98
CA ALA A 32 -8.45 -1.23 -13.15
C ALA A 32 -6.92 -1.20 -13.15
N ASP A 33 -6.35 -0.07 -13.56
CA ASP A 33 -4.94 0.25 -13.33
C ASP A 33 -4.82 1.10 -12.08
N ILE A 34 -4.16 0.56 -11.07
CA ILE A 34 -4.03 1.18 -9.75
C ILE A 34 -2.56 1.41 -9.47
N ILE A 35 -2.26 2.60 -8.97
CA ILE A 35 -0.95 2.95 -8.41
C ILE A 35 -1.14 3.31 -6.94
N ALA A 36 -0.26 2.78 -6.09
CA ALA A 36 -0.12 3.16 -4.70
C ALA A 36 1.29 3.66 -4.43
N GLN A 37 1.42 4.66 -3.54
CA GLN A 37 2.73 5.17 -3.13
C GLN A 37 2.87 5.10 -1.62
N VAL A 38 4.04 4.63 -1.17
CA VAL A 38 4.39 4.59 0.26
C VAL A 38 5.31 5.76 0.59
N ARG A 39 5.00 6.48 1.66
CA ARG A 39 5.77 7.66 2.13
C ARG A 39 5.87 7.65 3.65
N ILE A 40 6.86 8.37 4.20
CA ILE A 40 7.01 8.51 5.66
C ILE A 40 5.89 9.36 6.29
N LYS A 41 5.30 10.28 5.51
CA LYS A 41 4.13 11.09 5.89
C LYS A 41 3.45 11.64 4.63
N PRO A 42 2.19 12.09 4.70
CA PRO A 42 1.45 12.55 3.51
C PRO A 42 2.11 13.72 2.78
N SER A 43 2.82 14.59 3.50
CA SER A 43 3.51 15.75 2.93
C SER A 43 4.94 15.49 2.45
N ALA A 44 5.45 14.26 2.58
CA ALA A 44 6.80 13.92 2.13
C ALA A 44 6.89 13.89 0.60
N THR A 45 7.97 14.42 0.04
CA THR A 45 8.21 14.41 -1.41
C THR A 45 8.85 13.09 -1.87
N ASP A 46 9.61 12.44 -1.00
CA ASP A 46 10.27 11.17 -1.30
C ASP A 46 9.27 10.01 -1.32
N ILE A 47 9.36 9.18 -2.36
CA ILE A 47 8.58 7.96 -2.52
C ILE A 47 9.44 6.79 -2.05
N LEU A 48 8.99 6.08 -1.02
CA LEU A 48 9.70 4.92 -0.46
C LEU A 48 9.44 3.65 -1.29
N ALA A 49 8.23 3.52 -1.82
CA ALA A 49 7.85 2.47 -2.76
C ALA A 49 6.71 2.94 -3.65
N THR A 50 6.72 2.49 -4.90
CA THR A 50 5.58 2.58 -5.83
C THR A 50 5.09 1.16 -6.07
N LEU A 51 3.80 0.93 -5.84
CA LEU A 51 3.15 -0.35 -6.06
C LEU A 51 2.14 -0.18 -7.20
N THR A 52 2.09 -1.15 -8.12
CA THR A 52 1.20 -1.07 -9.28
C THR A 52 0.53 -2.40 -9.57
N THR A 53 -0.56 -2.35 -10.34
CA THR A 53 -1.15 -3.55 -10.94
C THR A 53 -0.25 -4.18 -12.00
N ALA A 54 0.58 -3.37 -12.67
CA ALA A 54 1.45 -3.80 -13.76
C ALA A 54 2.67 -4.63 -13.29
N ASP A 55 3.20 -4.37 -12.10
CA ASP A 55 4.33 -5.11 -11.52
C ASP A 55 3.90 -6.25 -10.57
N GLY A 56 2.59 -6.45 -10.40
CA GLY A 56 2.02 -7.49 -9.54
C GLY A 56 2.18 -7.25 -8.04
N THR A 57 2.62 -6.07 -7.60
CA THR A 57 2.57 -5.68 -6.19
C THR A 57 1.15 -5.35 -5.73
N LEU A 58 0.27 -4.97 -6.66
CA LEU A 58 -1.17 -4.92 -6.47
C LEU A 58 -1.83 -5.99 -7.35
N ILE A 59 -2.58 -6.92 -6.74
CA ILE A 59 -3.25 -8.00 -7.44
C ILE A 59 -4.73 -7.94 -7.13
N ARG A 60 -5.55 -7.71 -8.15
CA ARG A 60 -6.99 -7.80 -8.03
C ARG A 60 -7.40 -9.24 -7.75
N GLN A 61 -8.22 -9.45 -6.72
CA GLN A 61 -8.85 -10.74 -6.42
C GLN A 61 -10.33 -10.74 -6.85
N SER A 62 -11.03 -9.63 -6.66
CA SER A 62 -12.43 -9.44 -7.09
C SER A 62 -12.72 -7.95 -7.30
N ASP A 63 -13.96 -7.59 -7.64
CA ASP A 63 -14.36 -6.19 -7.76
C ASP A 63 -14.25 -5.40 -6.45
N CYS A 64 -14.21 -6.10 -5.31
CA CYS A 64 -14.17 -5.52 -3.98
C CYS A 64 -12.93 -5.93 -3.17
N LEU A 65 -12.04 -6.77 -3.71
CA LEU A 65 -10.86 -7.28 -3.00
C LEU A 65 -9.57 -7.07 -3.81
N LEU A 66 -8.61 -6.38 -3.19
CA LEU A 66 -7.28 -6.11 -3.75
C LEU A 66 -6.20 -6.59 -2.79
N SER A 67 -5.33 -7.49 -3.25
CA SER A 67 -4.13 -7.88 -2.52
C SER A 67 -3.00 -6.92 -2.80
N LEU A 68 -2.40 -6.37 -1.75
CA LEU A 68 -1.22 -5.52 -1.78
C LEU A 68 -0.02 -6.29 -1.23
N THR A 69 1.13 -6.15 -1.88
CA THR A 69 2.42 -6.63 -1.41
C THR A 69 3.44 -5.50 -1.47
N ILE A 70 4.13 -5.22 -0.36
CA ILE A 70 5.36 -4.41 -0.36
C ILE A 70 6.54 -5.40 -0.29
N PRO A 71 7.33 -5.56 -1.37
CA PRO A 71 8.49 -6.43 -1.37
C PRO A 71 9.49 -6.12 -0.26
N ALA A 72 10.17 -7.17 0.24
CA ALA A 72 11.13 -7.07 1.33
C ALA A 72 12.22 -6.00 1.07
N GLN A 73 12.68 -5.86 -0.18
CA GLN A 73 13.67 -4.85 -0.59
C GLN A 73 13.25 -3.40 -0.29
N TYR A 74 11.94 -3.10 -0.30
CA TYR A 74 11.45 -1.78 0.06
C TYR A 74 11.35 -1.65 1.58
N THR A 75 10.82 -2.67 2.25
CA THR A 75 10.69 -2.66 3.72
C THR A 75 12.03 -2.62 4.45
N ALA A 76 13.10 -3.17 3.85
CA ALA A 76 14.44 -3.23 4.44
C ALA A 76 15.07 -1.84 4.65
N ASN A 77 14.63 -0.84 3.89
CA ASN A 77 15.12 0.53 3.97
C ASN A 77 14.26 1.42 4.87
N LEU A 78 13.21 0.87 5.48
CA LEU A 78 12.34 1.62 6.38
C LEU A 78 12.95 1.74 7.78
N GLU A 79 12.62 2.82 8.46
CA GLU A 79 12.97 3.04 9.87
C GLU A 79 11.76 2.77 10.77
N PRO A 80 11.96 2.38 12.04
CA PRO A 80 10.86 2.24 12.99
C PRO A 80 10.05 3.54 13.12
N GLY A 81 8.72 3.43 13.13
CA GLY A 81 7.83 4.59 13.10
C GLY A 81 6.51 4.24 12.41
N SER A 82 6.05 5.08 11.49
CA SER A 82 4.94 4.78 10.60
C SER A 82 5.24 5.22 9.17
N VAL A 83 4.57 4.57 8.23
CA VAL A 83 4.48 5.00 6.83
C VAL A 83 3.01 5.16 6.47
N VAL A 84 2.75 5.95 5.44
CA VAL A 84 1.41 6.13 4.89
C VAL A 84 1.38 5.70 3.44
N LEU A 85 0.21 5.23 3.01
CA LEU A 85 -0.07 4.87 1.64
C LEU A 85 -1.47 5.35 1.25
N ASP A 86 -1.59 5.87 0.04
CA ASP A 86 -2.86 6.06 -0.67
C ASP A 86 -2.85 5.31 -2.00
N MET A 87 -4.01 5.26 -2.65
CA MET A 87 -4.21 4.57 -3.91
C MET A 87 -5.01 5.42 -4.88
N VAL A 88 -4.62 5.37 -6.14
CA VAL A 88 -5.25 6.11 -7.24
C VAL A 88 -5.45 5.19 -8.42
N ARG A 89 -6.66 5.22 -8.99
CA ARG A 89 -6.94 4.65 -10.30
C ARG A 89 -6.48 5.58 -11.40
N VAL A 90 -5.66 5.05 -12.31
CA VAL A 90 -5.05 5.79 -13.43
C VAL A 90 -5.60 5.37 -14.79
N ASP A 91 -6.45 4.32 -14.83
CA ASP A 91 -7.19 3.91 -16.03
C ASP A 91 -8.34 4.88 -16.40
N VAL A 92 -8.70 5.78 -15.49
CA VAL A 92 -9.74 6.80 -15.67
C VAL A 92 -9.13 8.22 -15.73
N SER A 93 -9.80 9.11 -16.46
CA SER A 93 -9.37 10.52 -16.61
C SER A 93 -10.47 11.49 -16.18
N PRO A 94 -10.24 12.35 -15.16
CA PRO A 94 -9.01 12.47 -14.39
C PRO A 94 -8.76 11.24 -13.51
N ALA A 95 -7.50 11.06 -13.09
CA ALA A 95 -7.13 10.01 -12.16
C ALA A 95 -8.01 10.09 -10.89
N LEU A 96 -8.44 8.93 -10.38
CA LEU A 96 -9.44 8.82 -9.33
C LEU A 96 -8.82 8.29 -8.04
N PRO A 97 -8.62 9.13 -7.01
CA PRO A 97 -8.21 8.68 -5.69
C PRO A 97 -9.28 7.77 -5.06
N LEU A 98 -8.86 6.70 -4.39
CA LEU A 98 -9.79 5.74 -3.77
C LEU A 98 -10.38 6.23 -2.43
N GLY A 99 -9.95 7.40 -1.95
CA GLY A 99 -10.63 8.10 -0.85
C GLY A 99 -10.23 7.69 0.57
N PHE A 100 -9.18 6.88 0.73
CA PHE A 100 -8.63 6.51 2.03
C PHE A 100 -7.12 6.73 2.09
N LEU A 101 -6.61 6.84 3.32
CA LEU A 101 -5.20 6.80 3.64
C LEU A 101 -4.96 5.63 4.59
N LEU A 102 -4.03 4.76 4.27
CA LEU A 102 -3.59 3.67 5.13
C LEU A 102 -2.35 4.14 5.89
N GLU A 103 -2.44 4.22 7.22
CA GLU A 103 -1.29 4.42 8.09
C GLU A 103 -0.83 3.07 8.63
N ILE A 104 0.46 2.77 8.46
CA ILE A 104 1.01 1.46 8.79
C ILE A 104 2.20 1.63 9.75
N PRO A 105 2.16 1.03 10.95
CA PRO A 105 3.30 1.04 11.86
C PRO A 105 4.46 0.21 11.29
N VAL A 106 5.69 0.67 11.52
CA VAL A 106 6.92 0.00 11.09
C VAL A 106 7.72 -0.42 12.32
N MET A 107 8.08 -1.69 12.40
CA MET A 107 8.76 -2.28 13.54
C MET A 107 9.99 -3.11 13.14
N LEU A 108 10.96 -3.18 14.04
CA LEU A 108 12.04 -4.17 13.92
C LEU A 108 11.50 -5.56 14.27
N PRO A 109 11.75 -6.59 13.43
CA PRO A 109 11.36 -7.95 13.76
C PRO A 109 12.11 -8.45 15.00
N ILE A 110 11.45 -9.31 15.77
CA ILE A 110 12.11 -10.09 16.83
C ILE A 110 12.92 -11.24 16.20
N THR A 111 12.38 -11.87 15.16
CA THR A 111 13.07 -12.88 14.34
C THR A 111 14.06 -12.22 13.39
N ARG A 112 15.33 -12.14 13.78
CA ARG A 112 16.43 -11.56 12.99
C ARG A 112 17.43 -12.64 12.55
N GLY A 113 18.13 -12.40 11.44
CA GLY A 113 19.24 -13.27 10.98
C GLY A 113 18.81 -14.55 10.28
N LEU A 114 17.56 -14.63 9.81
CA LEU A 114 17.09 -15.69 8.93
C LEU A 114 17.43 -15.28 7.50
N SER A 115 18.57 -15.77 6.99
CA SER A 115 19.04 -15.59 5.60
C SER A 115 19.09 -16.92 4.88
#